data_AF-A0A368FZJ2-F1
#
_entry.id   AF-A0A368FZJ2-F1
#
_cell.length_a   1.000
_cell.length_b   1.000
_cell.length_c   1.000
_cell.angle_alpha   90.00
_cell.angle_beta   90.00
_cell.angle_gamma   90.00
#
_symmetry.space_group_name_H-M   'P 1'
#
loop_
_entity.id
_entity.type
_entity.pdbx_description
1 polymer ?
#
loop_
_entity_poly.entity_id
_entity_poly.type
_entity_poly.pdbx_seq_one_letter_code
_entity_poly.pdbx_strand_id
1 'polypeptide(L)'
;MERIQGFTFSNQQMHNLILEINSSKLAYNISMEDVAKYVFSAFLGLPGNETWSGLKELCSKWVLLFTNYYKPKKSQVQLLLAIEDRYRENPKEFGPMVARLVHFLYNDLDILEEEAILEWAGSIDEVIFEQN
;
A
#
# COMPACT_ATOMS: atom_id res chain seq x y z
N MET A 1 12.74 34.95 7.94
CA MET A 1 13.38 34.14 6.89
C MET A 1 13.15 32.68 7.26
N GLU A 2 11.90 32.21 7.15
CA GLU A 2 11.44 30.91 7.73
C GLU A 2 10.51 30.18 6.75
N ARG A 3 11.03 29.77 5.60
CA ARG A 3 10.25 28.95 4.63
C ARG A 3 11.00 27.70 4.18
N ILE A 4 11.87 27.16 5.04
CA ILE A 4 12.58 25.92 4.72
C ILE A 4 12.66 25.08 5.98
N GLN A 5 11.55 24.44 6.34
CA GLN A 5 11.57 23.24 7.17
C GLN A 5 10.53 22.24 6.64
N GLY A 6 11.04 21.14 6.10
CA GLY A 6 10.30 19.93 5.78
C GLY A 6 9.72 19.89 4.37
N PHE A 7 10.31 19.06 3.50
CA PHE A 7 9.54 18.38 2.46
C PHE A 7 8.56 17.41 3.13
N THR A 8 7.55 17.96 3.81
CA THR A 8 6.34 17.22 4.16
C THR A 8 5.48 17.23 2.90
N PHE A 9 5.01 16.05 2.47
CA PHE A 9 3.92 16.03 1.50
C PHE A 9 2.75 16.78 2.15
N SER A 10 2.45 17.97 1.66
CA SER A 10 1.33 18.74 2.18
C SER A 10 0.03 17.99 1.87
N ASN A 11 -0.96 18.12 2.75
CA ASN A 11 -2.30 17.56 2.50
C ASN A 11 -2.85 18.01 1.14
N GLN A 12 -2.47 19.20 0.66
CA GLN A 12 -2.81 19.69 -0.67
C GLN A 12 -2.21 18.82 -1.78
N GLN A 13 -0.94 18.44 -1.69
CA GLN A 13 -0.31 17.55 -2.68
C GLN A 13 -0.97 16.17 -2.69
N MET A 14 -1.30 15.64 -1.51
CA MET A 14 -2.02 14.36 -1.42
C MET A 14 -3.43 14.45 -2.01
N HIS A 15 -4.15 15.56 -1.79
CA HIS A 15 -5.46 15.77 -2.41
C HIS A 15 -5.36 15.90 -3.93
N ASN A 16 -4.36 16.62 -4.45
CA ASN A 16 -4.12 16.71 -5.89
C ASN A 16 -3.81 15.34 -6.50
N LEU A 17 -2.98 14.53 -5.82
CA LEU A 17 -2.67 13.18 -6.27
C LEU A 17 -3.92 12.29 -6.32
N ILE A 18 -4.80 12.37 -5.32
CA ILE A 18 -6.10 11.66 -5.34
C ILE A 18 -6.94 12.09 -6.56
N LEU A 19 -6.98 13.38 -6.87
CA LEU A 19 -7.71 13.89 -8.04
C LEU A 19 -7.09 13.38 -9.36
N GLU A 20 -5.76 13.36 -9.47
CA GLU A 20 -5.03 12.85 -10.63
C GLU A 20 -5.26 11.35 -10.84
N ILE A 21 -5.22 10.55 -9.77
CA ILE A 21 -5.51 9.12 -9.82
C ILE A 21 -6.97 8.88 -10.23
N ASN A 22 -7.93 9.61 -9.66
CA ASN A 22 -9.34 9.47 -10.01
C ASN A 22 -9.63 9.88 -11.45
N SER A 23 -8.95 10.93 -11.93
CA SER A 23 -9.04 11.35 -13.33
C SER A 23 -8.47 10.28 -14.26
N SER A 24 -7.31 9.71 -13.93
CA SER A 24 -6.70 8.61 -14.67
C SER A 24 -7.59 7.36 -14.67
N LYS A 25 -8.22 7.04 -13.54
CA LYS A 25 -9.17 5.92 -13.43
C LYS A 25 -10.27 6.03 -14.48
N LEU A 26 -10.88 7.21 -14.58
CA LEU A 26 -11.97 7.47 -15.52
C LEU A 26 -11.47 7.46 -16.97
N ALA A 27 -10.31 8.07 -17.24
CA ALA A 27 -9.73 8.13 -18.57
C ALA A 27 -9.37 6.75 -19.13
N TYR A 28 -8.84 5.85 -18.30
CA TYR A 28 -8.44 4.50 -18.71
C TYR A 28 -9.49 3.42 -18.43
N ASN A 29 -10.66 3.80 -17.88
CA ASN A 29 -11.73 2.88 -17.51
C ASN A 29 -11.27 1.68 -16.66
N ILE A 30 -10.43 1.94 -15.66
CA ILE A 30 -9.91 0.92 -14.74
C ILE A 30 -10.81 0.75 -13.51
N SER A 31 -10.84 -0.47 -12.97
CA SER A 31 -11.62 -0.79 -11.78
C SER A 31 -11.01 -0.17 -10.52
N MET A 32 -11.79 -0.02 -9.46
CA MET A 32 -11.24 0.45 -8.17
C MET A 32 -10.28 -0.57 -7.55
N GLU A 33 -10.47 -1.86 -7.81
CA GLU A 33 -9.59 -2.93 -7.33
C GLU A 33 -8.22 -2.82 -8.01
N ASP A 34 -8.19 -2.60 -9.33
CA ASP A 34 -6.94 -2.35 -10.07
C ASP A 34 -6.25 -1.06 -9.61
N VAL A 35 -7.01 0.02 -9.41
CA VAL A 35 -6.47 1.28 -8.86
C VAL A 35 -5.83 1.02 -7.50
N ALA A 36 -6.52 0.32 -6.60
CA ALA A 36 -6.01 0.02 -5.27
C ALA A 36 -4.68 -0.77 -5.33
N LYS A 37 -4.61 -1.77 -6.21
CA LYS A 37 -3.39 -2.55 -6.43
C LYS A 37 -2.27 -1.69 -6.99
N TYR A 38 -2.49 -1.00 -8.10
CA TYR A 38 -1.46 -0.19 -8.78
C TYR A 38 -0.94 0.96 -7.93
N VAL A 39 -1.83 1.63 -7.17
CA VAL A 39 -1.43 2.70 -6.25
C VAL A 39 -0.48 2.16 -5.18
N PHE A 40 -0.77 0.99 -4.59
CA PHE A 40 0.11 0.45 -3.56
C PHE A 40 1.41 -0.11 -4.15
N SER A 41 1.37 -0.76 -5.32
CA SER A 41 2.57 -1.19 -6.04
C SER A 41 3.48 0.00 -6.36
N ALA A 42 2.92 1.11 -6.86
CA ALA A 42 3.67 2.33 -7.13
C ALA A 42 4.27 2.92 -5.85
N PHE A 43 3.50 2.94 -4.75
CA PHE A 43 3.99 3.35 -3.44
C PHE A 43 5.18 2.51 -2.98
N LEU A 44 5.09 1.18 -3.08
CA LEU A 44 6.18 0.26 -2.68
C LEU A 44 7.45 0.45 -3.52
N GLY A 45 7.31 0.90 -4.77
CA GLY A 45 8.43 1.22 -5.67
C GLY A 45 9.10 2.57 -5.41
N LEU A 46 8.61 3.39 -4.48
CA LEU A 46 9.24 4.68 -4.17
C LEU A 46 10.59 4.50 -3.47
N PRO A 47 11.56 5.38 -3.76
CA PRO A 47 12.85 5.38 -3.07
C PRO A 47 12.65 5.66 -1.58
N GLY A 48 13.43 4.99 -0.74
CA GLY A 48 13.33 5.07 0.72
C GLY A 48 12.63 3.86 1.35
N ASN A 49 11.97 3.02 0.55
CA ASN A 49 11.33 1.78 1.03
C ASN A 49 12.31 0.61 1.22
N GLU A 50 13.61 0.79 0.97
CA GLU A 50 14.63 -0.26 1.11
C GLU A 50 14.95 -0.58 2.58
N THR A 51 14.57 0.32 3.49
CA THR A 51 14.74 0.14 4.94
C THR A 51 13.41 0.27 5.65
N TRP A 52 13.28 -0.41 6.80
CA TRP A 52 12.06 -0.31 7.60
C TRP A 52 11.75 1.12 8.03
N SER A 53 12.77 1.89 8.43
CA SER A 53 12.58 3.28 8.88
C SER A 53 12.00 4.15 7.77
N GLY A 54 12.52 4.04 6.55
CA GLY A 54 12.05 4.84 5.42
C GLY A 54 10.67 4.39 4.94
N LEU A 55 10.42 3.07 4.87
CA LEU A 55 9.09 2.53 4.56
C LEU A 55 8.04 3.00 5.56
N LYS A 56 8.33 2.91 6.86
CA LYS A 56 7.44 3.38 7.93
C LYS A 56 7.15 4.88 7.79
N GLU A 57 8.19 5.69 7.57
CA GLU A 57 8.05 7.14 7.39
C GLU A 57 7.19 7.48 6.16
N LEU A 58 7.39 6.79 5.04
CA LEU A 58 6.60 6.98 3.82
C LEU A 58 5.14 6.57 4.03
N CYS A 59 4.87 5.43 4.68
CA CYS A 59 3.51 5.03 5.02
C CYS A 59 2.78 6.12 5.83
N SER A 60 3.43 6.70 6.84
CA SER A 60 2.85 7.79 7.64
C SER A 60 2.58 9.06 6.81
N LYS A 61 3.44 9.39 5.85
CA LYS A 61 3.21 10.53 4.94
C LYS A 61 2.06 10.29 3.96
N TRP A 62 1.80 9.04 3.59
CA TRP A 62 0.79 8.64 2.60
C TRP A 62 -0.57 8.28 3.21
N VAL A 63 -0.73 8.40 4.53
CA VAL A 63 -1.95 7.98 5.26
C VAL A 63 -3.23 8.61 4.71
N LEU A 64 -3.20 9.87 4.27
CA LEU A 64 -4.38 10.52 3.69
C LEU A 64 -4.83 9.85 2.37
N LEU A 65 -3.87 9.43 1.56
CA LEU A 65 -4.16 8.70 0.32
C LEU A 65 -4.64 7.29 0.65
N PHE A 66 -4.02 6.61 1.62
CA PHE A 66 -4.41 5.27 2.00
C PHE A 66 -5.85 5.20 2.53
N THR A 67 -6.23 6.13 3.42
CA THR A 67 -7.58 6.21 3.96
C THR A 67 -8.64 6.49 2.88
N ASN A 68 -8.26 7.12 1.77
CA ASN A 68 -9.15 7.35 0.63
C ASN A 68 -9.40 6.08 -0.21
N TYR A 69 -8.39 5.22 -0.39
CA TYR A 69 -8.48 4.08 -1.33
C TYR A 69 -8.73 2.72 -0.66
N TYR A 70 -8.31 2.52 0.59
CA TYR A 70 -8.29 1.21 1.25
C TYR A 70 -9.36 1.05 2.35
N LYS A 71 -10.41 1.87 2.32
CA LYS A 71 -11.57 1.68 3.20
C LYS A 71 -12.37 0.39 2.89
N PRO A 72 -12.63 0.03 1.60
CA PRO A 72 -13.31 -1.22 1.31
C PRO A 72 -12.37 -2.42 1.49
N LYS A 73 -12.87 -3.51 2.11
CA LYS A 73 -12.12 -4.77 2.29
C LYS A 73 -11.46 -5.26 0.99
N LYS A 74 -12.17 -5.21 -0.14
CA LYS A 74 -11.62 -5.61 -1.44
C LYS A 74 -10.36 -4.81 -1.81
N SER A 75 -10.35 -3.50 -1.57
CA SER A 75 -9.16 -2.68 -1.80
C SER A 75 -8.01 -3.06 -0.87
N GLN A 76 -8.31 -3.39 0.39
CA GLN A 76 -7.31 -3.87 1.37
C GLN A 76 -6.68 -5.20 0.91
N VAL A 77 -7.47 -6.12 0.36
CA VAL A 77 -6.95 -7.35 -0.24
C VAL A 77 -6.04 -7.03 -1.43
N GLN A 78 -6.42 -6.08 -2.29
CA GLN A 78 -5.55 -5.65 -3.42
C GLN A 78 -4.24 -5.01 -2.95
N LEU A 79 -4.25 -4.30 -1.83
CA LEU A 79 -3.03 -3.80 -1.16
C LEU A 79 -2.13 -4.98 -0.74
N LEU A 80 -2.71 -5.98 -0.08
CA LEU A 80 -1.96 -7.17 0.38
C LEU A 80 -1.37 -7.95 -0.79
N LEU A 81 -2.12 -8.09 -1.90
CA LEU A 81 -1.61 -8.68 -3.13
C LEU A 81 -0.45 -7.86 -3.75
N ALA A 82 -0.46 -6.54 -3.63
CA ALA A 82 0.67 -5.72 -4.06
C ALA A 82 1.93 -5.93 -3.17
N ILE A 83 1.75 -6.16 -1.86
CA ILE A 83 2.84 -6.56 -0.95
C ILE A 83 3.39 -7.93 -1.36
N GLU A 84 2.52 -8.89 -1.67
CA GLU A 84 2.90 -10.22 -2.12
C GLU A 84 3.68 -10.19 -3.44
N ASP A 85 3.23 -9.40 -4.43
CA ASP A 85 3.94 -9.19 -5.69
C ASP A 85 5.34 -8.62 -5.44
N ARG A 86 5.45 -7.60 -4.58
CA ARG A 86 6.75 -7.02 -4.21
C ARG A 86 7.67 -8.03 -3.52
N TYR A 87 7.11 -8.90 -2.68
CA TYR A 87 7.85 -9.99 -2.05
C TYR A 87 8.35 -11.01 -3.07
N ARG A 88 7.53 -11.40 -4.05
CA ARG A 88 7.93 -12.31 -5.12
C ARG A 88 9.10 -11.75 -5.95
N GLU A 89 9.09 -10.45 -6.21
CA GLU A 89 10.17 -9.79 -6.96
C GLU A 89 11.50 -9.79 -6.19
N ASN A 90 11.48 -9.49 -4.88
CA ASN A 90 12.69 -9.28 -4.08
C ASN A 90 12.59 -9.90 -2.67
N PRO A 91 12.50 -11.23 -2.56
CA PRO A 91 12.18 -11.89 -1.29
C PRO A 91 13.25 -11.70 -0.21
N LYS A 92 14.53 -11.59 -0.59
CA LYS A 92 15.63 -11.42 0.36
C LYS A 92 15.68 -10.02 0.99
N GLU A 93 15.35 -8.99 0.21
CA GLU A 93 15.42 -7.60 0.64
C GLU A 93 14.12 -7.15 1.31
N PHE A 94 12.98 -7.49 0.70
CA PHE A 94 11.68 -7.06 1.17
C PHE A 94 11.07 -8.00 2.22
N GLY A 95 11.32 -9.30 2.11
CA GLY A 95 10.78 -10.34 3.01
C GLY A 95 10.92 -10.03 4.51
N PRO A 96 12.09 -9.59 5.01
CA PRO A 96 12.27 -9.23 6.42
C PRO A 96 11.35 -8.10 6.92
N MET A 97 10.76 -7.30 6.02
CA MET A 97 9.88 -6.18 6.36
C MET A 97 8.39 -6.51 6.22
N VAL A 98 8.01 -7.56 5.47
CA VAL A 98 6.60 -7.84 5.10
C VAL A 98 5.68 -7.95 6.32
N ALA A 99 5.98 -8.85 7.26
CA ALA A 99 5.16 -9.04 8.45
C ALA A 99 5.05 -7.76 9.29
N ARG A 100 6.15 -6.99 9.35
CA ARG A 100 6.20 -5.71 10.07
C ARG A 100 5.36 -4.63 9.40
N LEU A 101 5.34 -4.60 8.06
CA LEU A 101 4.52 -3.69 7.27
C LEU A 101 3.04 -3.99 7.47
N VAL A 102 2.62 -5.26 7.35
CA VAL A 102 1.22 -5.66 7.54
C VAL A 102 0.75 -5.30 8.96
N HIS A 103 1.54 -5.63 9.99
CA HIS A 103 1.24 -5.25 11.36
C HIS A 103 1.12 -3.73 11.55
N PHE A 104 2.01 -2.95 10.94
CA PHE A 104 1.98 -1.49 11.04
C PHE A 104 0.75 -0.87 10.35
N LEU A 105 0.35 -1.41 9.19
CA LEU A 105 -0.85 -0.99 8.49
C LEU A 105 -2.13 -1.34 9.24
N TYR A 106 -2.15 -2.44 10.00
CA TYR A 106 -3.25 -2.84 10.86
C TYR A 106 -3.29 -2.04 12.17
N ASN A 107 -2.25 -2.12 13.00
CA ASN A 107 -2.28 -1.60 14.38
C ASN A 107 -2.01 -0.10 14.51
N ASP A 108 -1.11 0.46 13.69
CA ASP A 108 -0.64 1.82 13.87
C ASP A 108 -1.34 2.83 12.94
N LEU A 109 -1.70 2.40 11.72
CA LEU A 109 -2.31 3.27 10.71
C LEU A 109 -3.80 3.02 10.45
N ASP A 110 -4.37 1.93 10.98
CA ASP A 110 -5.80 1.59 10.82
C ASP A 110 -6.25 1.53 9.34
N ILE A 111 -5.38 0.99 8.48
CA ILE A 111 -5.61 0.85 7.02
C ILE A 111 -6.11 -0.54 6.65
N LEU A 112 -5.67 -1.56 7.38
CA LEU A 112 -6.09 -2.95 7.20
C LEU A 112 -7.03 -3.36 8.32
N GLU A 113 -8.01 -4.19 7.98
CA GLU A 113 -8.87 -4.90 8.93
C GLU A 113 -8.46 -6.39 9.00
N GLU A 114 -8.78 -7.05 10.10
CA GLU A 114 -8.43 -8.46 10.33
C GLU A 114 -9.01 -9.36 9.24
N GLU A 115 -10.24 -9.09 8.81
CA GLU A 115 -10.95 -9.84 7.78
C GLU A 115 -10.23 -9.81 6.43
N ALA A 116 -9.59 -8.68 6.07
CA ALA A 116 -8.81 -8.59 4.84
C ALA A 116 -7.52 -9.41 4.93
N ILE A 117 -6.87 -9.40 6.10
CA ILE A 117 -5.64 -10.15 6.35
C ILE A 117 -5.93 -11.66 6.30
N LEU A 118 -7.02 -12.10 6.93
CA LEU A 118 -7.44 -13.51 6.93
C LEU A 118 -7.85 -13.99 5.53
N GLU A 119 -8.56 -13.17 4.76
CA GLU A 119 -8.93 -13.50 3.37
C GLU A 119 -7.69 -13.66 2.48
N TRP A 120 -6.72 -12.75 2.60
CA TRP A 120 -5.45 -12.85 1.88
C TRP A 120 -4.64 -14.08 2.32
N ALA A 121 -4.51 -14.33 3.62
CA ALA A 121 -3.79 -15.49 4.13
C ALA A 121 -4.40 -16.82 3.63
N GLY A 122 -5.73 -16.93 3.63
CA GLY A 122 -6.43 -18.09 3.08
C GLY A 122 -6.11 -18.34 1.61
N SER A 123 -5.98 -17.28 0.81
CA SER A 123 -5.60 -17.41 -0.62
C SER A 123 -4.18 -17.96 -0.83
N ILE A 124 -3.26 -17.72 0.11
CA ILE A 124 -1.89 -18.26 0.06
C ILE A 124 -1.91 -19.76 0.38
N ASP A 125 -2.68 -20.16 1.39
CA ASP A 125 -2.79 -21.57 1.78
C ASP A 125 -3.35 -22.41 0.64
N GLU A 126 -4.41 -21.94 -0.04
CA GLU A 126 -4.97 -22.60 -1.23
C GLU A 126 -3.92 -22.82 -2.32
N VAL A 127 -3.10 -21.80 -2.62
CA VAL A 127 -2.02 -21.89 -3.63
C VAL A 127 -0.93 -22.90 -3.23
N ILE A 128 -0.62 -23.04 -1.94
CA ILE A 128 0.34 -24.03 -1.45
C ILE A 128 -0.20 -25.45 -1.61
N PHE A 129 -1.50 -25.68 -1.36
CA PHE A 129 -2.10 -27.00 -1.52
C PHE A 129 -2.21 -27.44 -2.98
N GLU A 130 -2.34 -26.53 -3.94
CA GLU A 130 -2.37 -26.86 -5.38
C GLU A 130 -1.00 -27.24 -5.97
N GLN A 131 0.10 -26.92 -5.27
CA GLN A 131 1.46 -27.18 -5.75
C GLN A 131 2.13 -28.42 -5.15
N ASN A 132 1.45 -29.14 -4.24
CA ASN A 132 1.92 -30.38 -3.59
C ASN A 132 1.09 -31.59 -4.04
#